data_AF-A0A2V9RF29-F1
#
_entry.id   AF-A0A2V9RF29-F1
#
_cell.length_a   1.000
_cell.length_b   1.000
_cell.length_c   1.000
_cell.angle_alpha   90.00
_cell.angle_beta   90.00
_cell.angle_gamma   90.00
#
_symmetry.space_group_name_H-M   'P 1'
#
loop_
_entity.id
_entity.type
_entity.pdbx_description
1 polymer ?
#
loop_
_entity_poly.entity_id
_entity_poly.type
_entity_poly.pdbx_seq_one_letter_code
_entity_poly.pdbx_strand_id
1 'polypeptide(L)'
;PAWVGSCLDFGNWDDKARMYAEIEKLAPFAYHTHIKAYAFDKYGDETTIDYRKALSMLARTGFGAALSIEFEGKGKALDGVVKMRDLLVKLWMGKAKTAY
;
A
#
# COMPACT_ATOMS: atom_id res chain seq x y z
N PRO A 1 -6.06 -17.64 -14.69
CA PRO A 1 -4.89 -18.55 -14.61
C PRO A 1 -4.00 -18.14 -13.43
N ALA A 2 -3.13 -19.01 -12.92
CA ALA A 2 -2.25 -18.70 -11.78
C ALA A 2 -1.11 -17.70 -12.08
N TRP A 3 -1.14 -17.06 -13.25
CA TRP A 3 -0.19 -16.00 -13.65
C TRP A 3 -0.90 -14.67 -13.94
N VAL A 4 -2.22 -14.60 -13.72
CA VAL A 4 -3.00 -13.36 -13.82
C VAL A 4 -3.58 -13.03 -12.45
N GLY A 5 -3.21 -11.87 -11.95
CA GLY A 5 -3.75 -11.30 -10.71
C GLY A 5 -3.90 -9.79 -10.84
N SER A 6 -4.30 -9.15 -9.75
CA SER A 6 -4.42 -7.70 -9.68
C SER A 6 -3.07 -7.05 -9.35
N CYS A 7 -2.77 -5.93 -10.01
CA CYS A 7 -1.93 -4.91 -9.41
C CYS A 7 -2.84 -4.08 -8.49
N LEU A 8 -2.80 -4.37 -7.19
CA LEU A 8 -3.65 -3.69 -6.22
C LEU A 8 -3.06 -2.30 -5.94
N ASP A 9 -3.71 -1.29 -6.49
CA ASP A 9 -3.35 0.11 -6.31
C ASP A 9 -4.14 0.72 -5.14
N PHE A 10 -3.43 1.30 -4.18
CA PHE A 10 -4.04 1.88 -2.98
C PHE A 10 -4.60 3.29 -3.21
N GLY A 11 -4.25 3.96 -4.31
CA GLY A 11 -4.67 5.34 -4.60
C GLY A 11 -5.48 5.54 -5.88
N ASN A 12 -5.56 4.55 -6.78
CA ASN A 12 -6.24 4.68 -8.08
C ASN A 12 -7.78 4.46 -8.02
N TRP A 13 -8.48 5.30 -7.24
CA TRP A 13 -9.92 5.19 -7.01
C TRP A 13 -10.62 6.53 -7.26
N ASP A 14 -11.59 6.55 -8.17
CA ASP A 14 -12.44 7.72 -8.42
C ASP A 14 -13.34 8.02 -7.20
N ASP A 15 -13.98 6.98 -6.66
CA ASP A 15 -14.79 7.06 -5.46
C ASP A 15 -13.96 6.66 -4.23
N LYS A 16 -13.35 7.67 -3.59
CA LYS A 16 -12.57 7.49 -2.35
C LYS A 16 -13.40 6.95 -1.19
N ALA A 17 -14.73 7.12 -1.19
CA ALA A 17 -15.59 6.56 -0.15
C ALA A 17 -15.67 5.02 -0.24
N ARG A 18 -15.50 4.47 -1.44
CA ARG A 18 -15.51 3.01 -1.68
C ARG A 18 -14.13 2.37 -1.71
N MET A 19 -13.07 3.16 -1.85
CA MET A 19 -11.68 2.71 -1.91
C MET A 19 -11.36 1.52 -0.99
N TYR A 20 -11.65 1.62 0.32
CA TYR A 20 -11.33 0.54 1.26
C TYR A 20 -12.12 -0.76 1.00
N ALA A 21 -13.39 -0.65 0.58
CA ALA A 21 -14.19 -1.81 0.23
C ALA A 21 -13.68 -2.48 -1.05
N GLU A 22 -13.21 -1.70 -2.03
CA GLU A 22 -12.60 -2.24 -3.25
C GLU A 22 -11.23 -2.86 -2.98
N ILE A 23 -10.41 -2.25 -2.12
CA ILE A 23 -9.15 -2.83 -1.63
C ILE A 23 -9.41 -4.19 -0.98
N GLU A 24 -10.40 -4.30 -0.09
CA GLU A 24 -10.74 -5.55 0.58
C GLU A 24 -11.18 -6.65 -0.39
N LYS A 25 -11.95 -6.31 -1.44
CA LYS A 25 -12.36 -7.25 -2.48
C LYS A 25 -11.20 -7.74 -3.34
N LEU A 26 -10.23 -6.86 -3.63
CA LEU A 26 -9.13 -7.17 -4.56
C LEU A 26 -7.89 -7.74 -3.88
N ALA A 27 -7.69 -7.49 -2.58
CA ALA A 27 -6.56 -7.98 -1.81
C ALA A 27 -6.29 -9.49 -1.95
N PRO A 28 -7.31 -10.39 -2.01
CA PRO A 28 -7.07 -11.83 -2.20
C PRO A 28 -6.47 -12.19 -3.58
N PHE A 29 -6.59 -11.29 -4.56
CA PHE A 29 -6.14 -11.49 -5.93
C PHE A 29 -4.85 -10.70 -6.25
N ALA A 30 -4.28 -10.00 -5.26
CA ALA A 30 -3.12 -9.14 -5.46
C ALA A 30 -1.86 -9.96 -5.78
N TYR A 31 -1.24 -9.66 -6.92
CA TYR A 31 0.08 -10.19 -7.33
C TYR A 31 1.17 -9.13 -7.15
N HIS A 32 0.79 -7.87 -7.33
CA HIS A 32 1.63 -6.70 -7.12
C HIS A 32 0.82 -5.63 -6.41
N THR A 33 1.50 -4.64 -5.84
CA THR A 33 0.86 -3.52 -5.17
C THR A 33 1.47 -2.21 -5.62
N HIS A 34 0.67 -1.17 -5.77
CA HIS A 34 1.14 0.21 -5.74
C HIS A 34 0.69 0.87 -4.43
N ILE A 35 1.64 1.05 -3.52
CA ILE A 35 1.49 1.84 -2.30
C ILE A 35 1.65 3.31 -2.69
N LYS A 36 0.55 3.94 -3.11
CA LYS A 36 0.53 5.35 -3.50
C LYS A 36 0.62 6.29 -2.29
N ALA A 37 1.52 7.25 -2.31
CA ALA A 37 1.72 8.22 -1.23
C ALA A 37 1.73 9.66 -1.74
N TYR A 38 1.16 10.58 -0.96
CA TYR A 38 0.91 11.96 -1.39
C TYR A 38 1.39 13.00 -0.38
N ALA A 39 1.02 12.84 0.90
CA ALA A 39 1.33 13.82 1.92
C ALA A 39 1.57 13.14 3.26
N PHE A 40 2.42 13.74 4.08
CA PHE A 40 2.81 13.20 5.38
C PHE A 40 2.68 14.28 6.45
N ASP A 41 2.24 13.87 7.65
CA ASP A 41 2.23 14.74 8.81
C ASP A 41 3.63 14.84 9.47
N LYS A 42 3.70 15.56 10.58
CA LYS A 42 4.94 15.73 11.36
C LYS A 42 5.44 14.45 12.03
N TYR A 43 4.61 13.40 12.10
CA TYR A 43 4.95 12.10 12.66
C TYR A 43 5.35 11.08 11.57
N GLY A 44 5.31 11.50 10.30
CA GLY A 44 5.63 10.65 9.16
C GLY A 44 4.48 9.72 8.75
N ASP A 45 3.27 9.93 9.28
CA ASP A 45 2.09 9.19 8.85
C ASP A 45 1.52 9.82 7.57
N GLU A 46 1.18 8.98 6.58
CA GLU A 46 0.58 9.43 5.33
C GLU A 46 -0.86 9.89 5.61
N THR A 47 -1.23 11.07 5.13
CA THR A 47 -2.45 11.77 5.58
C THR A 47 -3.65 11.62 4.65
N THR A 48 -3.48 11.00 3.48
CA THR A 48 -4.51 10.88 2.45
C THR A 48 -5.15 9.48 2.41
N ILE A 49 -4.41 8.46 2.83
CA ILE A 49 -4.83 7.06 2.91
C ILE A 49 -4.50 6.52 4.30
N ASP A 50 -5.49 5.94 4.98
CA ASP A 50 -5.27 5.22 6.24
C ASP A 50 -4.60 3.87 5.95
N TYR A 51 -3.26 3.91 5.91
CA TYR A 51 -2.45 2.74 5.64
C TYR A 51 -2.50 1.69 6.75
N ARG A 52 -2.85 2.06 7.98
CA ARG A 52 -3.06 1.07 9.03
C ARG A 52 -4.25 0.18 8.69
N LYS A 53 -5.36 0.79 8.26
CA LYS A 53 -6.55 0.06 7.80
C LYS A 53 -6.25 -0.72 6.52
N ALA A 54 -5.70 -0.06 5.51
CA ALA A 54 -5.53 -0.67 4.18
C ALA A 54 -4.53 -1.85 4.18
N LEU A 55 -3.39 -1.73 4.88
CA LEU A 55 -2.43 -2.84 5.00
C LEU A 55 -3.00 -4.01 5.79
N SER A 56 -3.89 -3.77 6.75
CA SER A 56 -4.52 -4.86 7.51
C SER A 56 -5.37 -5.78 6.62
N MET A 57 -6.03 -5.21 5.60
CA MET A 57 -6.83 -5.94 4.62
C MET A 57 -5.94 -6.85 3.78
N LEU A 58 -4.81 -6.31 3.27
CA LEU A 58 -3.85 -7.07 2.49
C LEU A 58 -3.12 -8.14 3.33
N ALA A 59 -2.66 -7.81 4.53
CA ALA A 59 -1.91 -8.73 5.38
C ALA A 59 -2.74 -9.97 5.76
N ARG A 60 -4.06 -9.82 5.96
CA ARG A 60 -4.98 -10.92 6.27
C ARG A 60 -5.10 -11.96 5.16
N THR A 61 -4.77 -11.62 3.91
CA THR A 61 -4.80 -12.57 2.79
C THR A 61 -3.56 -13.45 2.71
N GLY A 62 -2.55 -13.19 3.56
CA GLY A 62 -1.25 -13.86 3.50
C GLY A 62 -0.37 -13.36 2.36
N PHE A 63 -0.66 -12.17 1.81
CA PHE A 63 0.24 -11.50 0.87
C PHE A 63 1.62 -11.32 1.51
N GLY A 64 2.66 -11.66 0.77
CA GLY A 64 4.03 -11.60 1.25
C GLY A 64 5.06 -11.34 0.16
N ALA A 65 4.64 -10.71 -0.95
CA ALA A 65 5.55 -10.14 -1.93
C ALA A 65 5.92 -8.69 -1.55
N ALA A 66 6.76 -8.05 -2.35
CA ALA A 66 7.20 -6.68 -2.10
C ALA A 66 6.04 -5.67 -2.16
N LEU A 67 6.09 -4.68 -1.27
CA LEU A 67 5.20 -3.51 -1.29
C LEU A 67 5.87 -2.42 -2.13
N SER A 68 5.48 -2.29 -3.41
CA SER A 68 6.05 -1.27 -4.31
C SER A 68 5.49 0.11 -3.97
N ILE A 69 6.37 1.09 -3.78
CA ILE A 69 6.00 2.47 -3.41
C ILE A 69 5.90 3.32 -4.66
N GLU A 70 4.82 4.11 -4.75
CA GLU A 70 4.64 5.13 -5.77
C GLU A 70 4.36 6.48 -5.09
N PHE A 71 5.24 7.46 -5.25
CA PHE A 71 5.04 8.78 -4.68
C PHE A 71 4.55 9.77 -5.74
N GLU A 72 3.34 10.30 -5.54
CA GLU A 72 2.69 11.29 -6.42
C GLU A 72 2.46 12.63 -5.70
N GLY A 73 3.06 12.78 -4.51
CA GLY A 73 2.96 13.98 -3.71
C GLY A 73 3.80 15.16 -4.20
N LYS A 74 3.65 16.30 -3.51
CA LYS A 74 4.47 17.48 -3.77
C LYS A 74 5.85 17.35 -3.09
N GLY A 75 6.88 17.84 -3.76
CA GLY A 75 8.25 17.89 -3.23
C GLY A 75 9.22 16.93 -3.93
N LYS A 76 10.32 16.59 -3.26
CA LYS A 76 11.30 15.65 -3.81
C LYS A 76 10.78 14.23 -3.70
N ALA A 77 10.75 13.52 -4.82
CA ALA A 77 10.26 12.14 -4.88
C ALA A 77 10.99 11.21 -3.91
N LEU A 78 12.32 11.34 -3.80
CA LEU A 78 13.12 10.53 -2.89
C LEU A 78 12.68 10.68 -1.42
N ASP A 79 12.41 11.91 -0.97
CA ASP A 79 11.99 12.17 0.41
C ASP A 79 10.62 11.52 0.69
N GLY A 80 9.70 11.58 -0.28
CA GLY A 80 8.39 10.94 -0.18
C GLY A 80 8.48 9.41 -0.14
N VAL A 81 9.32 8.81 -0.99
CA VAL A 81 9.57 7.37 -1.00
C VAL A 81 10.20 6.91 0.31
N VAL A 82 11.16 7.65 0.86
CA VAL A 82 11.79 7.33 2.15
C VAL A 82 10.77 7.38 3.30
N LYS A 83 9.95 8.43 3.37
CA LYS A 83 8.89 8.53 4.38
C LYS A 83 7.88 7.39 4.28
N MET A 84 7.45 7.04 3.06
CA MET A 84 6.52 5.93 2.87
C MET A 84 7.15 4.60 3.28
N ARG A 85 8.41 4.35 2.92
CA ARG A 85 9.15 3.15 3.36
C ARG A 85 9.15 3.03 4.88
N ASP A 86 9.48 4.10 5.58
CA ASP A 86 9.56 4.10 7.05
C ASP A 86 8.20 3.83 7.69
N LEU A 87 7.13 4.40 7.10
CA LEU A 87 5.76 4.12 7.51
C LEU A 87 5.36 2.66 7.26
N LEU A 88 5.73 2.08 6.12
CA LEU A 88 5.47 0.66 5.82
C LEU A 88 6.19 -0.26 6.80
N VAL A 89 7.46 0.02 7.12
CA VAL A 89 8.23 -0.74 8.13
C VAL A 89 7.54 -0.68 9.50
N LYS A 90 6.97 0.48 9.87
CA LYS A 90 6.22 0.67 11.12
C LYS A 90 4.88 -0.08 11.14
N LEU A 91 4.18 -0.18 10.00
CA LEU A 91 2.80 -0.66 9.94
C LEU A 91 2.63 -2.09 9.45
N TRP A 92 3.58 -2.64 8.69
CA TRP A 92 3.41 -3.93 8.05
C TRP A 92 3.42 -5.07 9.08
N MET A 93 2.32 -5.85 9.08
CA MET A 93 2.13 -7.00 9.97
C MET A 93 2.10 -8.34 9.22
N GLY A 94 2.28 -8.31 7.88
CA GLY A 94 2.30 -9.52 7.07
C GLY A 94 3.62 -10.27 7.22
N LYS A 95 3.58 -11.58 6.98
CA LYS A 95 4.80 -12.40 6.92
C LYS A 95 5.41 -12.25 5.54
N ALA A 96 6.67 -11.81 5.47
CA ALA A 96 7.42 -11.85 4.21
C ALA A 96 7.45 -13.30 3.69
N LYS A 97 7.13 -13.51 2.41
CA LYS A 97 7.16 -14.84 1.77
C LYS A 97 8.49 -15.14 1.10
N THR A 98 9.46 -14.23 1.16
CA THR A 98 10.77 -14.41 0.54
C THR A 98 11.87 -14.38 1.59
N ALA A 99 12.63 -15.48 1.64
CA ALA A 99 13.97 -15.51 2.18
C ALA A 99 14.92 -14.88 1.16
N TYR A 100 15.06 -13.58 1.21
CA TYR A 100 16.27 -12.88 0.79
C TYR A 100 16.65 -11.93 1.91
#